data_AF-A0A9D6M8H6-F1
#
_entry.id   AF-A0A9D6M8H6-F1
#
_cell.length_a   1.000
_cell.length_b   1.000
_cell.length_c   1.000
_cell.angle_alpha   90.00
_cell.angle_beta   90.00
_cell.angle_gamma   90.00
#
_symmetry.space_group_name_H-M   'P 1'
#
loop_
_entity.id
_entity.type
_entity.pdbx_description
1 polymer ?
#
loop_
_entity_poly.entity_id
_entity_poly.type
_entity_poly.pdbx_seq_one_letter_code
_entity_poly.pdbx_strand_id
1 'polypeptide(L)'
;AATYRRIVHNEILETLNQRNGSRSLGSRYQYKQIFYFHYSDGAKMVTVGGLVYDEGLSPHVEKCAFENLPFVRTSDDPYLIEVPNLTYREIRHLDSQLPVDDYKVLQAPDIPETDLKKYGQVYRYFPTFAEADM
;
A
#
# COMPACT_ATOMS: atom_id res chain seq x y z
N ALA A 1 2.91 14.78 7.95
CA ALA A 1 3.07 13.60 7.06
C ALA A 1 2.97 13.98 5.58
N ALA A 2 1.92 14.70 5.14
CA ALA A 2 1.79 15.19 3.76
C ALA A 2 3.01 15.98 3.24
N THR A 3 3.66 16.76 4.10
CA THR A 3 4.88 17.51 3.77
C THR A 3 6.02 16.60 3.30
N TYR A 4 6.25 15.45 3.95
CA TYR A 4 7.34 14.54 3.58
C TYR A 4 7.13 13.92 2.20
N ARG A 5 5.91 13.46 1.92
CA ARG A 5 5.53 12.97 0.58
C ARG A 5 5.75 14.03 -0.48
N ARG A 6 5.35 15.28 -0.20
CA ARG A 6 5.53 16.40 -1.14
C ARG A 6 7.00 16.68 -1.43
N ILE A 7 7.87 16.68 -0.41
CA ILE A 7 9.31 16.89 -0.60
C ILE A 7 9.90 15.81 -1.52
N VAL A 8 9.65 14.53 -1.21
CA VAL A 8 10.14 13.41 -2.02
C VAL A 8 9.59 13.47 -3.45
N HIS A 9 8.30 13.74 -3.60
CA HIS A 9 7.66 13.84 -4.90
C HIS A 9 8.24 14.97 -5.76
N ASN A 10 8.47 16.15 -5.16
CA ASN A 10 9.05 17.29 -5.85
C ASN A 10 10.49 16.99 -6.30
N GLU A 11 11.31 16.41 -5.42
CA GLU A 11 12.68 16.02 -5.77
C GLU A 11 12.73 15.05 -6.94
N ILE A 12 11.83 14.06 -6.96
CA ILE A 12 11.71 13.12 -8.09
C ILE A 12 11.35 13.88 -9.37
N LEU A 13 10.33 14.73 -9.34
CA LEU A 13 9.89 15.47 -10.53
C LEU A 13 10.97 16.43 -11.05
N GLU A 14 11.65 17.15 -10.16
CA GLU A 14 12.75 18.05 -10.52
C GLU A 14 13.92 17.28 -11.15
N THR A 15 14.31 16.16 -10.55
CA THR A 15 15.35 15.28 -11.10
C THR A 15 14.98 14.74 -12.48
N LEU A 16 13.73 14.30 -12.67
CA LEU A 16 13.27 13.79 -13.97
C LEU A 16 13.19 14.90 -15.02
N ASN A 17 12.73 16.10 -14.65
CA ASN A 17 12.69 17.25 -15.55
C ASN A 17 14.08 17.61 -16.07
N GLN A 18 15.09 17.63 -15.18
CA GLN A 18 16.48 17.85 -15.59
C GLN A 18 16.97 16.76 -16.55
N ARG A 19 16.73 15.48 -16.23
CA ARG A 19 17.12 14.34 -17.09
C ARG A 19 16.41 14.31 -18.45
N ASN A 20 15.18 14.81 -18.51
CA ASN A 20 14.38 14.84 -19.72
C ASN A 20 14.77 15.96 -20.68
N GLY A 21 15.58 16.94 -20.25
CA GLY A 21 15.97 18.10 -21.07
C GLY A 21 16.70 17.72 -22.37
N SER A 22 17.41 16.60 -22.40
CA SER A 22 18.13 16.10 -23.57
C SER A 22 17.47 14.90 -24.27
N ARG A 23 16.26 14.51 -23.85
CA ARG A 23 15.56 13.31 -24.37
C ARG A 23 14.46 13.70 -25.36
N SER A 24 14.26 12.85 -26.37
CA SER A 24 13.20 13.04 -27.36
C SER A 24 11.82 12.80 -26.74
N LEU A 25 10.78 13.39 -27.35
CA LEU A 25 9.39 13.04 -27.06
C LEU A 25 9.18 11.52 -27.26
N GLY A 26 8.47 10.86 -26.35
CA GLY A 26 8.27 9.41 -26.35
C GLY A 26 9.36 8.61 -25.63
N SER A 27 10.51 9.21 -25.33
CA SER A 27 11.58 8.58 -24.54
C SER A 27 11.81 9.27 -23.21
N ARG A 28 10.93 10.18 -22.79
CA ARG A 28 11.08 10.89 -21.52
C ARG A 28 10.76 9.96 -20.36
N TYR A 29 11.48 10.12 -19.25
CA TYR A 29 11.13 9.45 -18.01
C TYR A 29 9.87 10.07 -17.40
N GLN A 30 8.96 9.21 -17.00
CA GLN A 30 7.72 9.48 -16.29
C GLN A 30 7.82 8.90 -14.88
N TYR A 31 7.15 9.52 -13.91
CA TYR A 31 6.99 8.97 -12.56
C TYR A 31 5.50 8.76 -12.25
N LYS A 32 5.14 7.54 -11.85
CA LYS A 32 3.80 7.20 -11.35
C LYS A 32 3.93 6.77 -9.90
N GLN A 33 3.41 7.57 -8.97
CA GLN A 33 3.27 7.15 -7.57
C GLN A 33 2.35 5.93 -7.49
N ILE A 34 2.78 4.90 -6.76
CA ILE A 34 2.01 3.67 -6.57
C ILE A 34 1.60 3.51 -5.11
N PHE A 35 2.48 3.87 -4.17
CA PHE A 35 2.22 3.71 -2.74
C PHE A 35 2.51 4.99 -1.97
N TYR A 36 1.65 5.25 -0.99
CA TYR A 36 1.78 6.32 -0.02
C TYR A 36 1.13 5.83 1.29
N PHE A 37 1.94 5.27 2.18
CA PHE A 37 1.48 4.60 3.39
C PHE A 37 1.79 5.43 4.63
N HIS A 38 0.82 5.51 5.54
CA HIS A 38 1.02 5.95 6.91
C HIS A 38 0.81 4.76 7.82
N TYR A 39 1.71 4.57 8.78
CA TYR A 39 1.60 3.50 9.77
C TYR A 39 2.36 3.87 11.04
N SER A 40 2.21 3.05 12.07
CA SER A 40 2.95 3.20 13.32
C SER A 40 3.57 1.86 13.70
N ASP A 41 4.89 1.83 13.77
CA ASP A 41 5.66 0.67 14.26
C ASP A 41 6.68 1.19 15.28
N GLY A 42 6.23 1.39 16.53
CA GLY A 42 6.97 2.12 17.57
C GLY A 42 7.08 3.64 17.36
N ALA A 43 6.95 4.13 16.12
CA ALA A 43 6.90 5.54 15.76
C ALA A 43 6.02 5.77 14.52
N LYS A 44 5.59 7.02 14.29
CA LYS A 44 4.84 7.39 13.08
C LYS A 44 5.75 7.32 11.85
N MET A 45 5.37 6.49 10.89
CA MET A 45 6.13 6.24 9.67
C MET A 45 5.37 6.71 8.44
N VAL A 46 6.14 7.11 7.43
CA VAL A 46 5.63 7.42 6.08
C VAL A 46 6.47 6.64 5.07
N THR A 47 5.80 5.90 4.19
CA THR A 47 6.43 5.26 3.04
C THR A 47 5.80 5.79 1.77
N VAL A 48 6.61 6.27 0.84
CA VAL A 48 6.17 6.80 -0.45
C VAL A 48 7.03 6.20 -1.54
N GLY A 49 6.44 5.94 -2.70
CA GLY A 49 7.18 5.54 -3.88
C GLY A 49 6.28 5.12 -5.02
N GLY A 50 6.93 4.65 -6.08
CA GLY A 50 6.28 4.43 -7.35
C GLY A 50 7.25 3.93 -8.41
N LEU A 51 6.81 4.04 -9.65
CA LEU A 51 7.53 3.57 -10.81
C LEU A 51 8.11 4.75 -11.59
N VAL A 52 9.39 4.67 -11.92
CA VAL A 52 10.01 5.50 -12.95
C VAL A 52 10.14 4.66 -14.22
N TYR A 53 9.64 5.17 -15.35
CA TYR A 53 9.61 4.43 -16.61
C TYR A 53 9.75 5.36 -17.81
N ASP A 54 10.20 4.84 -18.95
CA ASP A 54 10.18 5.58 -20.21
C ASP A 54 8.75 5.73 -20.73
N GLU A 55 8.41 6.90 -21.26
CA GLU A 55 7.08 7.24 -21.78
C GLU A 55 6.55 6.22 -22.80
N GLY A 56 7.41 5.68 -23.66
CA GLY A 56 7.05 4.60 -24.60
C GLY A 56 6.56 3.31 -23.94
N LEU A 57 6.83 3.10 -22.64
CA LEU A 57 6.35 1.96 -21.86
C LEU A 57 5.01 2.22 -21.16
N SER A 58 4.40 3.40 -21.32
CA SER A 58 3.11 3.73 -20.69
C SER A 58 2.03 2.64 -20.91
N PRO A 59 1.86 2.06 -22.12
CA PRO A 59 0.87 1.00 -22.32
C PRO A 59 1.15 -0.28 -21.52
N HIS A 60 2.43 -0.56 -21.19
CA HIS A 60 2.78 -1.70 -20.34
C HIS A 60 2.47 -1.41 -18.87
N VAL A 61 2.73 -0.19 -18.42
CA VAL A 61 2.42 0.26 -17.05
C VAL A 61 0.92 0.26 -16.78
N GLU A 62 0.10 0.64 -17.76
CA GLU A 62 -1.36 0.56 -17.69
C GLU A 62 -1.85 -0.89 -17.58
N LYS A 63 -1.27 -1.82 -18.34
CA LYS A 63 -1.61 -3.25 -18.29
C LYS A 63 -1.31 -3.91 -16.93
N CYS A 64 -0.44 -3.34 -16.11
CA CYS A 64 -0.20 -3.84 -14.75
C CYS A 64 -1.41 -3.65 -13.82
N ALA A 65 -2.36 -2.79 -14.19
CA ALA A 65 -3.62 -2.58 -13.48
C ALA A 65 -3.45 -2.34 -11.96
N PHE A 66 -2.45 -1.54 -11.58
CA PHE A 66 -2.12 -1.26 -10.18
C PHE A 66 -3.31 -0.71 -9.40
N GLU A 67 -4.20 0.03 -10.05
CA GLU A 67 -5.43 0.57 -9.49
C GLU A 67 -6.39 -0.48 -8.92
N ASN A 68 -6.27 -1.76 -9.33
CA ASN A 68 -7.06 -2.86 -8.77
C ASN A 68 -6.56 -3.31 -7.39
N LEU A 69 -5.37 -2.86 -6.97
CA LEU A 69 -4.82 -3.20 -5.67
C LEU A 69 -5.33 -2.20 -4.62
N PRO A 70 -5.92 -2.68 -3.50
CA PRO A 70 -6.62 -1.82 -2.54
C PRO A 70 -5.73 -0.79 -1.84
N PHE A 71 -4.42 -1.07 -1.80
CA PHE A 71 -3.41 -0.22 -1.16
C PHE A 71 -2.81 0.82 -2.10
N VAL A 72 -3.10 0.78 -3.40
CA VAL A 72 -2.50 1.73 -4.35
C VAL A 72 -3.04 3.15 -4.10
N ARG A 73 -2.12 4.11 -4.07
CA ARG A 73 -2.39 5.53 -3.84
C ARG A 73 -1.62 6.36 -4.83
N THR A 74 -2.33 6.84 -5.86
CA THR A 74 -1.80 7.77 -6.86
C THR A 74 -2.04 9.23 -6.46
N SER A 75 -2.94 9.48 -5.50
CA SER A 75 -3.26 10.80 -4.97
C SER A 75 -2.34 11.22 -3.81
N ASP A 76 -2.64 12.36 -3.21
CA ASP A 76 -2.06 12.88 -1.98
C ASP A 76 -2.75 12.37 -0.70
N ASP A 77 -3.67 11.42 -0.83
CA ASP A 77 -4.32 10.73 0.29
C ASP A 77 -3.58 9.44 0.64
N PRO A 78 -3.13 9.25 1.89
CA PRO A 78 -2.40 8.06 2.29
C PRO A 78 -3.31 6.83 2.47
N TYR A 79 -2.75 5.65 2.24
CA TYR A 79 -3.31 4.41 2.77
C TYR A 79 -2.84 4.27 4.22
N LEU A 80 -3.79 4.26 5.17
CA LEU A 80 -3.49 4.04 6.56
C LEU A 80 -3.42 2.52 6.83
N ILE A 81 -2.25 2.05 7.25
CA ILE A 81 -2.08 0.67 7.72
C ILE A 81 -2.32 0.70 9.23
N GLU A 82 -3.44 0.11 9.64
CA GLU A 82 -3.77 -0.08 11.04
C GLU A 82 -3.65 -1.55 11.40
N VAL A 83 -2.79 -1.86 12.37
CA VAL A 83 -2.67 -3.21 12.91
C VAL A 83 -3.85 -3.42 13.87
N PRO A 84 -4.68 -4.47 13.68
CA PRO A 84 -5.76 -4.78 14.60
C PRO A 84 -5.20 -5.30 15.92
N ASN A 85 -5.89 -5.03 17.03
CA ASN A 85 -5.47 -5.51 18.33
C ASN A 85 -6.06 -6.90 18.60
N LEU A 86 -5.53 -7.91 17.92
CA LEU A 86 -6.00 -9.29 17.98
C LEU A 86 -4.98 -10.20 18.65
N THR A 87 -5.47 -11.09 19.50
CA THR A 87 -4.70 -12.19 20.02
C THR A 87 -4.45 -13.24 18.94
N TYR A 88 -3.45 -14.08 19.18
CA TYR A 88 -3.13 -15.17 18.29
C TYR A 88 -4.28 -16.17 18.08
N ARG A 89 -5.10 -16.41 19.12
CA ARG A 89 -6.28 -17.27 19.04
C ARG A 89 -7.36 -16.68 18.13
N GLU A 90 -7.57 -15.37 18.22
CA GLU A 90 -8.52 -14.65 17.38
C GLU A 90 -8.07 -14.62 15.93
N ILE A 91 -6.79 -14.35 15.67
CA ILE A 91 -6.20 -14.39 14.32
C ILE A 91 -6.43 -15.78 13.68
N ARG A 92 -6.09 -16.87 14.37
CA ARG A 92 -6.33 -18.23 13.88
C ARG A 92 -7.82 -18.51 13.60
N HIS A 93 -8.69 -18.04 14.48
CA HIS A 93 -10.13 -18.20 14.31
C HIS A 93 -10.64 -17.46 13.06
N LEU A 94 -10.16 -16.24 12.81
CA LEU A 94 -10.48 -15.48 11.61
C LEU A 94 -9.89 -16.11 10.35
N ASP A 95 -8.64 -16.57 10.41
CA ASP A 95 -7.97 -17.23 9.28
C ASP A 95 -8.69 -18.49 8.81
N SER A 96 -9.32 -19.24 9.73
CA SER A 96 -10.12 -20.41 9.37
C SER A 96 -11.37 -20.10 8.54
N GLN A 97 -11.78 -18.83 8.50
CA GLN A 97 -12.95 -18.35 7.77
C GLN A 97 -12.58 -17.57 6.51
N LEU A 98 -11.31 -17.23 6.33
CA LEU A 98 -10.79 -16.47 5.19
C LEU A 98 -10.43 -17.41 4.01
N PRO A 99 -10.42 -16.92 2.75
CA PRO A 99 -10.73 -15.56 2.33
C PRO A 99 -12.24 -15.30 2.24
N VAL A 100 -12.64 -14.07 2.57
CA VAL A 100 -14.01 -13.56 2.37
C VAL A 100 -13.96 -12.22 1.63
N ASP A 101 -15.02 -11.92 0.88
CA ASP A 101 -15.14 -10.66 0.15
C ASP A 101 -15.53 -9.49 1.09
N ASP A 102 -16.32 -9.77 2.13
CA ASP A 102 -16.74 -8.80 3.13
C ASP A 102 -16.46 -9.34 4.54
N TYR A 103 -15.72 -8.57 5.35
CA TYR A 103 -15.39 -8.93 6.73
C TYR A 103 -16.63 -9.14 7.61
N LYS A 104 -17.80 -8.59 7.23
CA LYS A 104 -19.06 -8.76 7.96
C LYS A 104 -19.57 -10.19 8.01
N VAL A 105 -19.08 -11.07 7.14
CA VAL A 105 -19.44 -12.49 7.17
C VAL A 105 -18.62 -13.29 8.19
N LEU A 106 -17.57 -12.69 8.76
CA LEU A 106 -16.73 -13.33 9.77
C LEU A 106 -17.54 -13.54 11.06
N GLN A 107 -17.62 -14.78 11.50
CA GLN A 107 -18.27 -15.17 12.74
C GLN A 107 -17.28 -15.04 13.89
N ALA A 108 -17.25 -13.87 14.52
CA ALA A 108 -16.42 -13.62 15.70
C ALA A 108 -17.12 -12.61 16.64
N PRO A 109 -18.12 -13.05 17.41
CA PRO A 109 -18.95 -12.16 18.23
C PRO A 109 -18.17 -11.42 19.32
N ASP A 110 -17.04 -12.00 19.75
CA ASP A 110 -16.18 -11.44 20.80
C ASP A 110 -15.14 -10.44 20.27
N ILE A 111 -15.04 -10.27 18.94
CA ILE A 111 -14.08 -9.36 18.31
C ILE A 111 -14.78 -8.07 17.88
N PRO A 112 -14.25 -6.88 18.23
CA PRO A 112 -14.79 -5.61 17.78
C PRO A 112 -14.85 -5.50 16.24
N GLU A 113 -15.92 -4.94 15.70
CA GLU A 113 -16.10 -4.74 14.25
C GLU A 113 -14.93 -3.91 13.65
N THR A 114 -14.37 -2.99 14.43
CA THR A 114 -13.19 -2.20 14.02
C THR A 114 -11.98 -3.07 13.75
N ASP A 115 -11.74 -4.10 14.56
CA ASP A 115 -10.62 -5.02 14.39
C ASP A 115 -10.89 -6.03 13.27
N LEU A 116 -12.14 -6.47 13.09
CA LEU A 116 -12.54 -7.28 11.94
C LEU A 116 -12.30 -6.56 10.61
N LYS A 117 -12.70 -5.29 10.54
CA LYS A 117 -12.48 -4.44 9.37
C LYS A 117 -10.98 -4.25 9.09
N LYS A 118 -10.19 -3.93 10.11
CA LYS A 118 -8.74 -3.75 9.99
C LYS A 118 -8.06 -5.05 9.53
N TYR A 119 -8.41 -6.18 10.15
CA TYR A 119 -7.86 -7.49 9.80
C TYR A 119 -8.20 -7.89 8.36
N GLY A 120 -9.46 -7.69 7.93
CA GLY A 120 -9.90 -7.95 6.56
C GLY A 120 -9.12 -7.16 5.50
N GLN A 121 -8.54 -6.01 5.85
CA GLN A 121 -7.70 -5.22 4.95
C GLN A 121 -6.25 -5.73 4.86
N VAL A 122 -5.72 -6.35 5.91
CA VAL A 122 -4.30 -6.71 6.02
C VAL A 122 -4.00 -8.19 6.07
N TYR A 123 -4.99 -9.08 6.24
CA TYR A 123 -4.78 -10.53 6.45
C TYR A 123 -3.87 -11.18 5.40
N ARG A 124 -3.98 -10.77 4.13
CA ARG A 124 -3.16 -11.28 3.02
C ARG A 124 -1.66 -11.00 3.17
N TYR A 125 -1.32 -10.00 3.98
CA TYR A 125 0.03 -9.53 4.21
C TYR A 125 0.49 -9.80 5.65
N PHE A 126 -0.37 -10.41 6.48
CA PHE A 126 0.00 -10.79 7.83
C PHE A 126 0.92 -12.02 7.77
N PRO A 127 2.09 -12.00 8.43
CA PRO A 127 3.05 -13.09 8.33
C PRO A 127 2.49 -14.36 8.98
N THR A 128 2.29 -15.41 8.20
CA THR A 128 1.89 -16.75 8.68
C THR A 128 2.99 -17.42 9.53
N PHE A 129 4.23 -16.95 9.44
CA PHE A 129 5.40 -17.49 10.16
C PHE A 129 5.51 -17.07 11.62
N ALA A 130 4.57 -16.28 12.16
CA ALA A 130 4.50 -16.04 13.62
C ALA A 130 4.33 -17.35 14.43
N GLU A 131 4.08 -18.47 13.76
CA GLU A 131 4.08 -19.83 14.33
C GLU A 131 5.45 -20.43 14.61
N ALA A 132 6.53 -20.00 13.93
CA ALA A 132 7.79 -20.74 13.92
C ALA A 132 8.73 -20.44 15.10
N ASP A 133 8.54 -19.31 15.79
CA ASP A 133 9.48 -18.81 16.81
C ASP A 133 8.87 -18.70 18.23
N MET A 134 7.82 -19.45 18.54
CA MET A 134 7.27 -19.59 19.91
C MET A 134 7.25 -21.02 20.42
#